data_AF-A0A920KFU5-F1
#
_entry.id   AF-A0A920KFU5-F1
#
_cell.length_a   1.000
_cell.length_b   1.000
_cell.length_c   1.000
_cell.angle_alpha   90.00
_cell.angle_beta   90.00
_cell.angle_gamma   90.00
#
_symmetry.space_group_name_H-M   'P 1'
#
loop_
_entity.id
_entity.type
_entity.pdbx_description
1 polymer ?
#
loop_
_entity_poly.entity_id
_entity_poly.type
_entity_poly.pdbx_seq_one_letter_code
_entity_poly.pdbx_strand_id
1 'polypeptide(L)'
;MKRLYPLLIALFCYHNFMASHVPGGNISYENVGPNTFVITLTVFEDCGTAFYSNFAESIDVTNDCGIPFPATIQLPNVIFQQEVSQLCISSLTQSECNGGSFPGVYMHVWQDTITLPGTCDSWTFAFEDCCRNSSNNLIGTGNNYYWETVLNSNTSPSNSSAAFYFSAYSVLLH
;
A
#
# COMPACT_ATOMS: atom_id res chain seq x y z
N MET A 1 -64.84 4.51 11.16
CA MET A 1 -64.20 5.23 10.04
C MET A 1 -62.94 5.92 10.55
N LYS A 2 -61.84 5.77 9.78
CA LYS A 2 -60.58 6.53 9.79
C LYS A 2 -59.60 6.30 10.95
N ARG A 3 -58.57 5.51 10.60
CA ARG A 3 -57.29 5.30 11.27
C ARG A 3 -56.43 6.56 11.14
N LEU A 4 -55.68 6.93 12.17
CA LEU A 4 -54.58 7.89 12.10
C LEU A 4 -53.37 7.27 12.79
N TYR A 5 -52.42 6.77 11.99
CA TYR A 5 -51.12 6.25 12.42
C TYR A 5 -50.12 7.42 12.55
N PRO A 6 -49.07 7.28 13.37
CA PRO A 6 -48.24 8.37 13.88
C PRO A 6 -47.24 8.88 12.82
N LEU A 7 -47.03 10.18 12.78
CA LEU A 7 -46.01 10.79 11.93
C LEU A 7 -44.64 10.69 12.62
N LEU A 8 -44.04 9.50 12.58
CA LEU A 8 -42.65 9.30 12.96
C LEU A 8 -41.77 9.77 11.79
N ILE A 9 -41.33 11.03 11.83
CA ILE A 9 -40.34 11.56 10.87
C ILE A 9 -39.00 10.91 11.21
N ALA A 10 -38.67 9.83 10.49
CA ALA A 10 -37.34 9.27 10.46
C ALA A 10 -36.44 10.18 9.61
N LEU A 11 -35.62 10.99 10.29
CA LEU A 11 -34.52 11.72 9.68
C LEU A 11 -33.46 10.68 9.26
N PHE A 12 -33.51 10.26 7.99
CA PHE A 12 -32.44 9.45 7.41
C PHE A 12 -31.18 10.32 7.28
N CYS A 13 -30.28 10.19 8.25
CA CYS A 13 -28.91 10.62 8.09
C CYS A 13 -28.29 9.82 6.94
N TYR A 14 -28.13 10.44 5.79
CA TYR A 14 -27.32 9.90 4.70
C TYR A 14 -25.86 9.94 5.16
N HIS A 15 -25.32 8.82 5.62
CA HIS A 15 -23.88 8.63 5.75
C HIS A 15 -23.37 8.14 4.40
N ASN A 16 -22.64 9.00 3.68
CA ASN A 16 -21.85 8.55 2.55
C ASN A 16 -20.65 7.79 3.14
N PHE A 17 -20.73 6.47 3.15
CA PHE A 17 -19.56 5.63 3.37
C PHE A 17 -18.72 5.71 2.09
N MET A 18 -17.74 6.62 2.05
CA MET A 18 -16.68 6.56 1.05
C MET A 18 -15.76 5.43 1.49
N ALA A 19 -15.80 4.31 0.76
CA ALA A 19 -14.77 3.31 0.90
C ALA A 19 -13.52 3.87 0.23
N SER A 20 -12.44 4.04 0.98
CA SER A 20 -11.12 4.26 0.39
C SER A 20 -10.60 2.94 -0.14
N HIS A 21 -10.06 2.94 -1.37
CA HIS A 21 -9.66 1.70 -2.03
C HIS A 21 -8.16 1.69 -2.30
N VAL A 22 -7.50 0.70 -1.72
CA VAL A 22 -6.11 0.35 -2.05
C VAL A 22 -6.15 -0.83 -3.03
N PRO A 23 -5.95 -0.60 -4.34
CA PRO A 23 -5.92 -1.67 -5.34
C PRO A 23 -4.77 -2.67 -5.15
N GLY A 24 -3.68 -2.28 -4.51
CA GLY A 24 -2.57 -3.19 -4.23
C GLY A 24 -1.33 -2.51 -3.67
N GLY A 25 -0.29 -3.31 -3.48
CA GLY A 25 0.99 -2.88 -2.93
C GLY A 25 1.92 -4.07 -2.74
N ASN A 26 3.15 -3.80 -2.35
CA ASN A 26 4.15 -4.81 -2.04
C ASN A 26 5.25 -4.25 -1.12
N ILE A 27 5.97 -5.16 -0.46
CA ILE A 27 7.25 -4.87 0.19
C ILE A 27 8.35 -5.57 -0.59
N SER A 28 9.46 -4.87 -0.85
CA SER A 28 10.66 -5.43 -1.45
C SER A 28 11.91 -5.03 -0.66
N TYR A 29 12.94 -5.86 -0.72
CA TYR A 29 14.27 -5.58 -0.21
C TYR A 29 15.34 -5.72 -1.30
N GLU A 30 16.38 -4.91 -1.23
CA GLU A 30 17.59 -4.97 -2.07
C GLU A 30 18.84 -4.98 -1.20
N ASN A 31 19.78 -5.91 -1.45
CA ASN A 31 21.06 -5.90 -0.75
C ASN A 31 21.99 -4.81 -1.31
N VAL A 32 22.46 -3.91 -0.44
CA VAL A 32 23.38 -2.81 -0.80
C VAL A 32 24.72 -2.87 -0.06
N GLY A 33 24.89 -3.85 0.81
CA GLY A 33 26.12 -4.04 1.58
C GLY A 33 26.03 -5.21 2.58
N PRO A 34 27.08 -5.43 3.38
CA PRO A 34 27.10 -6.49 4.39
C PRO A 34 25.97 -6.33 5.41
N ASN A 35 24.99 -7.24 5.38
CA ASN A 35 23.76 -7.17 6.18
C ASN A 35 22.97 -5.87 6.05
N THR A 36 23.22 -5.09 4.99
CA THR A 36 22.58 -3.79 4.74
C THR A 36 21.63 -3.93 3.56
N PHE A 37 20.37 -3.55 3.79
CA PHE A 37 19.29 -3.72 2.83
C PHE A 37 18.49 -2.44 2.70
N VAL A 38 18.13 -2.09 1.47
CA VAL A 38 17.12 -1.08 1.18
C VAL A 38 15.77 -1.77 1.23
N ILE A 39 14.91 -1.38 2.17
CA ILE A 39 13.54 -1.87 2.29
C ILE A 39 12.61 -0.85 1.65
N THR A 40 11.70 -1.31 0.80
CA THR A 40 10.77 -0.46 0.05
C THR A 40 9.36 -0.98 0.20
N LEU A 41 8.45 -0.13 0.67
CA LEU A 41 7.01 -0.33 0.65
C LEU A 41 6.45 0.49 -0.53
N THR A 42 5.75 -0.17 -1.43
CA THR A 42 5.01 0.47 -2.53
C THR A 42 3.52 0.23 -2.33
N VAL A 43 2.72 1.28 -2.38
CA VAL A 43 1.25 1.21 -2.25
C VAL A 43 0.59 1.94 -3.41
N PHE A 44 -0.44 1.31 -3.97
CA PHE A 44 -1.31 1.89 -4.99
C PHE A 44 -2.63 2.24 -4.35
N GLU A 45 -3.05 3.50 -4.50
CA GLU A 45 -4.23 4.08 -3.86
C GLU A 45 -5.15 4.69 -4.92
N ASP A 46 -6.45 4.48 -4.78
CA ASP A 46 -7.47 5.13 -5.60
C ASP A 46 -7.50 6.65 -5.35
N CYS A 47 -7.32 7.44 -6.41
CA CYS A 47 -7.24 8.90 -6.31
C CYS A 47 -8.53 9.55 -5.77
N GLY A 48 -9.70 9.02 -6.11
CA GLY A 48 -10.99 9.58 -5.72
C GLY A 48 -11.27 9.46 -4.22
N THR A 49 -10.52 8.61 -3.53
CA THR A 49 -10.72 8.30 -2.11
C THR A 49 -9.42 8.29 -1.30
N ALA A 50 -8.38 8.94 -1.84
CA ALA A 50 -7.05 8.98 -1.27
C ALA A 50 -7.04 9.51 0.18
N PHE A 51 -6.33 8.81 1.05
CA PHE A 51 -6.21 9.07 2.48
C PHE A 51 -4.77 9.01 2.98
N TYR A 52 -3.84 8.43 2.22
CA TYR A 52 -2.43 8.44 2.58
C TYR A 52 -1.86 9.86 2.68
N SER A 53 -0.95 10.03 3.64
CA SER A 53 -0.30 11.29 3.93
C SER A 53 1.18 11.24 3.58
N ASN A 54 1.80 12.40 3.39
CA ASN A 54 3.24 12.49 3.09
C ASN A 54 4.09 12.43 4.38
N PHE A 55 3.87 11.39 5.19
CA PHE A 55 4.64 11.08 6.39
C PHE A 55 5.34 9.72 6.24
N ALA A 56 6.22 9.39 7.17
CA ALA A 56 6.85 8.08 7.22
C ALA A 56 5.82 7.00 7.55
N GLU A 57 5.98 5.81 6.97
CA GLU A 57 5.15 4.63 7.27
C GLU A 57 5.91 3.64 8.14
N SER A 58 5.18 3.00 9.05
CA SER A 58 5.73 1.98 9.94
C SER A 58 5.51 0.61 9.34
N ILE A 59 6.56 -0.21 9.24
CA ILE A 59 6.42 -1.63 8.91
C ILE A 59 6.91 -2.51 10.06
N ASP A 60 6.31 -3.67 10.21
CA ASP A 60 6.68 -4.67 11.21
C ASP A 60 7.89 -5.49 10.76
N VAL A 61 8.73 -5.87 11.73
CA VAL A 61 9.92 -6.69 11.51
C VAL A 61 9.97 -7.81 12.53
N THR A 62 10.08 -9.04 12.05
CA THR A 62 10.24 -10.24 12.90
C THR A 62 11.37 -11.14 12.37
N ASN A 63 11.90 -12.00 13.25
CA ASN A 63 12.86 -13.03 12.86
C ASN A 63 12.68 -14.32 13.68
N ASP A 64 13.05 -15.46 13.10
CA ASP A 64 12.95 -16.77 13.74
C ASP A 64 14.23 -17.20 14.48
N CYS A 65 15.30 -16.41 14.39
CA CYS A 65 16.60 -16.69 15.01
C CYS A 65 16.74 -16.17 16.44
N GLY A 66 15.74 -15.44 16.97
CA GLY A 66 15.79 -14.82 18.30
C GLY A 66 16.80 -13.67 18.41
N ILE A 67 17.18 -13.07 17.27
CA ILE A 67 18.11 -11.94 17.24
C ILE A 67 17.37 -10.67 17.68
N PRO A 68 17.84 -9.93 18.71
CA PRO A 68 17.20 -8.70 19.13
C PRO A 68 17.25 -7.63 18.03
N PHE A 69 16.08 -7.12 17.64
CA PHE A 69 15.91 -6.03 16.68
C PHE A 69 14.62 -5.26 17.01
N PRO A 70 14.47 -3.98 16.65
CA PRO A 70 13.20 -3.28 16.78
C PRO A 70 12.07 -4.03 16.07
N ALA A 71 10.91 -4.14 16.72
CA ALA A 71 9.74 -4.81 16.16
C ALA A 71 9.14 -4.05 14.96
N THR A 72 9.50 -2.77 14.81
CA THR A 72 9.04 -1.91 13.72
C THR A 72 10.18 -1.03 13.23
N ILE A 73 10.17 -0.70 11.94
CA ILE A 73 11.04 0.32 11.33
C ILE A 73 10.18 1.40 10.66
N GLN A 74 10.68 2.62 10.61
CA GLN A 74 10.01 3.75 9.96
C GLN A 74 10.62 3.98 8.59
N LEU A 75 9.82 3.94 7.54
CA LEU A 75 10.24 4.20 6.18
C LEU A 75 9.82 5.63 5.79
N PRO A 76 10.75 6.56 5.53
CA PRO A 76 10.42 7.86 4.97
C PRO A 76 9.74 7.75 3.61
N ASN A 77 8.79 8.65 3.33
CA ASN A 77 8.19 8.74 2.01
C ASN A 77 9.21 9.30 1.00
N VAL A 78 9.41 8.60 -0.12
CA VAL A 78 10.29 9.03 -1.22
C VAL A 78 9.51 9.38 -2.48
N ILE A 79 8.30 8.82 -2.65
CA ILE A 79 7.35 9.17 -3.71
C ILE A 79 5.97 9.30 -3.07
N PHE A 80 5.35 10.47 -3.23
CA PHE A 80 4.01 10.77 -2.73
C PHE A 80 3.08 11.09 -3.90
N GLN A 81 1.95 10.39 -3.99
CA GLN A 81 0.86 10.64 -4.96
C GLN A 81 1.35 10.76 -6.42
N GLN A 82 2.23 9.85 -6.86
CA GLN A 82 2.58 9.78 -8.27
C GLN A 82 1.46 9.09 -9.04
N GLU A 83 0.84 9.78 -10.00
CA GLU A 83 -0.20 9.17 -10.83
C GLU A 83 0.37 8.05 -11.73
N VAL A 84 -0.24 6.86 -11.63
CA VAL A 84 0.06 5.66 -12.41
C VAL A 84 -1.22 5.04 -13.01
N SER A 85 -2.19 5.90 -13.33
CA SER A 85 -3.48 5.51 -13.92
C SER A 85 -3.31 4.71 -15.21
N GLN A 86 -4.08 3.63 -15.37
CA GLN A 86 -4.11 2.82 -16.61
C GLN A 86 -4.97 3.46 -17.71
N LEU A 87 -4.82 4.78 -17.89
CA LEU A 87 -5.51 5.54 -18.91
C LEU A 87 -4.55 5.85 -20.07
N CYS A 88 -5.11 6.08 -21.26
CA CYS A 88 -4.33 6.65 -22.35
C CYS A 88 -3.83 8.05 -21.95
N ILE A 89 -2.64 8.44 -22.42
CA ILE A 89 -2.00 9.73 -22.09
C ILE A 89 -2.94 10.92 -22.32
N SER A 90 -3.72 10.89 -23.41
CA SER A 90 -4.69 11.95 -23.75
C SER A 90 -5.87 12.07 -22.77
N SER A 91 -6.10 11.05 -21.95
CA SER A 91 -7.20 10.96 -20.99
C SER A 91 -6.74 11.12 -19.53
N LEU A 92 -5.42 11.22 -19.27
CA LEU A 92 -4.90 11.39 -17.91
C LEU A 92 -5.42 12.66 -17.23
N THR A 93 -5.60 13.76 -17.97
CA THR A 93 -6.17 15.00 -17.42
C THR A 93 -7.63 14.88 -16.99
N GLN A 94 -8.31 13.79 -17.37
CA GLN A 94 -9.69 13.48 -16.99
C GLN A 94 -9.76 12.45 -15.87
N SER A 95 -8.62 12.01 -15.31
CA SER A 95 -8.58 11.12 -14.16
C SER A 95 -9.04 11.81 -12.88
N GLU A 96 -9.52 11.03 -11.92
CA GLU A 96 -9.85 11.49 -10.56
C GLU A 96 -8.65 12.16 -9.88
N CYS A 97 -7.42 11.74 -10.20
CA CYS A 97 -6.17 12.34 -9.69
C CYS A 97 -5.99 13.80 -10.15
N ASN A 98 -6.63 14.19 -11.26
CA ASN A 98 -6.59 15.53 -11.83
C ASN A 98 -7.95 16.26 -11.73
N GLY A 99 -8.87 15.77 -10.88
CA GLY A 99 -10.20 16.36 -10.69
C GLY A 99 -11.23 16.00 -11.76
N GLY A 100 -10.93 15.03 -12.61
CA GLY A 100 -11.89 14.43 -13.53
C GLY A 100 -12.69 13.27 -12.90
N SER A 101 -13.28 12.43 -13.74
CA SER A 101 -14.16 11.32 -13.32
C SER A 101 -13.71 9.95 -13.83
N PHE A 102 -12.58 9.88 -14.54
CA PHE A 102 -12.02 8.59 -14.96
C PHE A 102 -11.20 7.97 -13.82
N PRO A 103 -11.19 6.62 -13.71
CA PRO A 103 -10.48 5.93 -12.65
C PRO A 103 -9.01 6.38 -12.57
N GLY A 104 -8.62 6.86 -11.39
CA GLY A 104 -7.27 7.34 -11.11
C GLY A 104 -6.56 6.51 -10.07
N VAL A 105 -5.24 6.32 -10.22
CA VAL A 105 -4.42 5.61 -9.21
C VAL A 105 -3.17 6.41 -8.87
N TYR A 106 -2.96 6.66 -7.58
CA TYR A 106 -1.72 7.15 -7.02
C TYR A 106 -0.81 5.98 -6.62
N MET A 107 0.49 6.16 -6.84
CA MET A 107 1.56 5.33 -6.30
C MET A 107 2.28 6.11 -5.21
N HIS A 108 2.50 5.44 -4.08
CA HIS A 108 3.28 5.90 -2.95
C HIS A 108 4.43 4.94 -2.73
N VAL A 109 5.62 5.48 -2.47
CA VAL A 109 6.80 4.68 -2.16
C VAL A 109 7.43 5.21 -0.88
N TRP A 110 7.62 4.31 0.09
CA TRP A 110 8.39 4.56 1.29
C TRP A 110 9.61 3.66 1.29
N GLN A 111 10.76 4.22 1.66
CA GLN A 111 12.02 3.51 1.53
C GLN A 111 13.01 3.94 2.60
N ASP A 112 13.70 2.98 3.19
CA ASP A 112 14.84 3.24 4.08
C ASP A 112 15.91 2.15 3.94
N THR A 113 17.13 2.49 4.33
CA THR A 113 18.26 1.56 4.39
C THR A 113 18.47 1.09 5.82
N ILE A 114 18.28 -0.21 6.07
CA ILE A 114 18.49 -0.82 7.37
C ILE A 114 19.76 -1.67 7.38
N THR A 115 20.37 -1.81 8.56
CA THR A 115 21.43 -2.78 8.81
C THR A 115 20.97 -3.79 9.83
N LEU A 116 20.91 -5.06 9.42
CA LEU A 116 20.53 -6.16 10.28
C LEU A 116 21.72 -6.54 11.19
N PRO A 117 21.50 -6.78 12.49
CA PRO A 117 22.58 -7.05 13.45
C PRO A 117 23.24 -8.42 13.25
N GLY A 118 22.62 -9.32 12.47
CA GLY A 118 23.15 -10.63 12.15
C GLY A 118 22.40 -11.29 10.99
N THR A 119 22.98 -12.37 10.48
CA THR A 119 22.30 -13.21 9.49
C THR A 119 21.27 -14.10 10.16
N CYS A 120 20.16 -14.35 9.48
CA CYS A 120 19.09 -15.22 9.96
C CYS A 120 18.49 -16.01 8.79
N ASP A 121 17.90 -17.17 9.10
CA ASP A 121 17.17 -17.96 8.13
C ASP A 121 15.90 -17.24 7.69
N SER A 122 15.20 -16.52 8.58
CA SER A 122 14.08 -15.66 8.19
C SER A 122 14.09 -14.30 8.90
N TRP A 123 14.19 -13.23 8.10
CA TRP A 123 13.74 -11.89 8.45
C TRP A 123 12.45 -11.61 7.70
N THR A 124 11.35 -11.37 8.42
CA THR A 124 10.05 -11.05 7.81
C THR A 124 9.75 -9.57 8.00
N PHE A 125 9.44 -8.89 6.90
CA PHE A 125 8.96 -7.51 6.88
C PHE A 125 7.49 -7.53 6.46
N ALA A 126 6.63 -6.91 7.25
CA ALA A 126 5.18 -6.96 7.04
C ALA A 126 4.53 -5.57 7.18
N PHE A 127 3.46 -5.35 6.43
CA PHE A 127 2.66 -4.14 6.49
C PHE A 127 1.19 -4.52 6.38
N GLU A 128 0.38 -4.00 7.30
CA GLU A 128 -1.07 -4.14 7.29
C GLU A 128 -1.73 -2.78 7.46
N ASP A 129 -2.88 -2.63 6.81
CA ASP A 129 -3.73 -1.46 6.97
C ASP A 129 -5.17 -1.81 6.60
N CYS A 130 -6.08 -0.88 6.83
CA CYS A 130 -7.49 -0.97 6.45
C CYS A 130 -7.70 -0.70 4.97
N CYS A 131 -8.97 -0.71 4.57
CA CYS A 131 -9.42 -0.03 3.36
C CYS A 131 -8.92 -0.66 2.05
N ARG A 132 -8.80 -1.99 2.06
CA ARG A 132 -8.72 -2.82 0.86
C ARG A 132 -9.94 -2.60 -0.02
N ASN A 133 -9.73 -2.68 -1.34
CA ASN A 133 -10.83 -2.62 -2.29
C ASN A 133 -11.88 -3.73 -2.03
N SER A 134 -13.16 -3.35 -1.99
CA SER A 134 -14.26 -4.30 -1.78
C SER A 134 -14.25 -5.38 -2.87
N SER A 135 -14.25 -6.65 -2.47
CA SER A 135 -14.27 -7.78 -3.40
C SER A 135 -15.66 -8.39 -3.44
N ASN A 136 -16.23 -8.54 -4.63
CA ASN A 136 -17.48 -9.30 -4.83
C ASN A 136 -17.37 -10.78 -4.40
N ASN A 137 -16.15 -11.31 -4.25
CA ASN A 137 -15.90 -12.71 -3.93
C ASN A 137 -15.67 -12.98 -2.44
N LEU A 138 -15.49 -11.96 -1.61
CA LEU A 138 -15.28 -12.10 -0.17
C LEU A 138 -16.37 -11.34 0.59
N ILE A 139 -17.49 -12.02 0.86
CA ILE A 139 -18.57 -11.48 1.68
C ILE A 139 -18.24 -11.73 3.16
N GLY A 140 -18.09 -10.67 3.95
CA GLY A 140 -17.99 -10.75 5.41
C GLY A 140 -16.58 -10.85 6.00
N THR A 141 -15.52 -10.68 5.21
CA THR A 141 -14.14 -10.54 5.71
C THR A 141 -13.78 -9.05 5.83
N GLY A 142 -13.04 -8.67 6.87
CA GLY A 142 -12.65 -7.28 7.11
C GLY A 142 -11.95 -6.61 5.92
N ASN A 143 -12.00 -5.28 5.87
CA ASN A 143 -11.43 -4.47 4.79
C ASN A 143 -9.89 -4.35 4.89
N ASN A 144 -9.18 -5.26 5.53
CA ASN A 144 -7.73 -5.10 5.71
C ASN A 144 -6.97 -5.74 4.55
N TYR A 145 -5.80 -5.19 4.23
CA TYR A 145 -4.79 -5.88 3.42
C TYR A 145 -3.53 -6.12 4.25
N TYR A 146 -2.75 -7.08 3.79
CA TYR A 146 -1.50 -7.49 4.41
C TYR A 146 -0.51 -7.85 3.30
N TRP A 147 0.68 -7.27 3.36
CA TRP A 147 1.80 -7.62 2.50
C TRP A 147 3.01 -7.99 3.33
N GLU A 148 3.73 -9.01 2.89
CA GLU A 148 4.96 -9.44 3.53
C GLU A 148 6.04 -9.80 2.52
N THR A 149 7.28 -9.71 2.96
CA THR A 149 8.44 -10.27 2.26
C THR A 149 9.40 -10.90 3.27
N VAL A 150 10.01 -12.02 2.86
CA VAL A 150 10.89 -12.82 3.72
C VAL A 150 12.30 -12.86 3.14
N LEU A 151 13.25 -12.36 3.90
CA LEU A 151 14.68 -12.36 3.58
C LEU A 151 15.38 -13.50 4.32
N ASN A 152 16.02 -14.38 3.55
CA ASN A 152 16.90 -15.43 4.07
C ASN A 152 18.36 -14.97 4.01
N SER A 153 18.80 -14.20 5.01
CA SER A 153 20.14 -13.58 4.99
C SER A 153 21.29 -14.54 5.34
N ASN A 154 20.99 -15.71 5.92
CA ASN A 154 21.98 -16.74 6.20
C ASN A 154 22.37 -17.56 4.95
N THR A 155 21.39 -17.97 4.15
CA THR A 155 21.60 -18.83 2.97
C THR A 155 21.83 -18.02 1.68
N SER A 156 21.32 -16.78 1.61
CA SER A 156 21.48 -15.94 0.44
C SER A 156 21.68 -14.46 0.84
N PRO A 157 22.84 -14.10 1.44
CA PRO A 157 23.10 -12.78 2.00
C PRO A 157 23.08 -11.64 0.97
N SER A 158 23.36 -11.95 -0.30
CA SER A 158 23.32 -11.01 -1.44
C SER A 158 22.04 -11.12 -2.26
N ASN A 159 20.97 -11.69 -1.70
CA ASN A 159 19.69 -11.79 -2.41
C ASN A 159 18.99 -10.44 -2.41
N SER A 160 18.34 -10.12 -3.51
CA SER A 160 17.38 -9.03 -3.62
C SER A 160 16.05 -9.64 -4.03
N SER A 161 14.97 -9.24 -3.35
CA SER A 161 13.62 -9.66 -3.73
C SER A 161 13.25 -9.13 -5.12
N ALA A 162 12.18 -9.67 -5.70
CA ALA A 162 11.63 -9.11 -6.94
C ALA A 162 11.20 -7.64 -6.69
N ALA A 163 11.87 -6.71 -7.36
CA ALA A 163 11.50 -5.30 -7.37
C ALA A 163 10.58 -5.03 -8.57
N PHE A 164 9.41 -4.45 -8.33
CA PHE A 164 8.52 -4.00 -9.39
C PHE A 164 8.82 -2.53 -9.71
N TYR A 165 9.51 -2.29 -10.82
CA TYR A 165 9.74 -0.94 -11.33
C TYR A 165 8.57 -0.52 -12.22
N PHE A 166 7.72 0.37 -11.72
CA PHE A 166 6.68 1.00 -12.54
C PHE A 166 7.27 2.23 -13.23
N SER A 167 7.70 2.05 -14.48
CA SER A 167 7.99 3.19 -15.35
C SER A 167 6.68 3.72 -15.93
N ALA A 168 6.27 4.90 -15.47
CA ALA A 168 5.25 5.72 -16.15
C ALA A 168 5.70 6.18 -17.56
N TYR A 169 6.89 5.77 -18.01
CA TYR A 169 7.60 6.24 -19.20
C TYR A 169 7.90 5.12 -20.22
N SER A 170 7.08 4.06 -20.30
CA SER A 170 7.32 2.94 -21.24
C SER A 170 6.47 2.94 -22.53
N VAL A 171 5.75 4.02 -22.84
CA VAL A 171 5.08 4.20 -24.15
C VAL A 171 5.61 5.43 -24.90
N LEU A 172 6.92 5.58 -24.93
CA LEU A 172 7.61 6.42 -25.91
C LEU A 172 8.78 5.62 -26.47
N LEU A 173 8.48 4.62 -27.28
CA LEU A 173 9.34 4.04 -28.31
C LEU A 173 8.52 2.91 -28.96
N HIS A 174 7.69 3.26 -29.95
CA HIS A 174 7.43 2.54 -31.20
C HIS A 174 6.70 3.52 -32.14
#